data_AF-A0A257AMX0-F1
#
_entry.id   AF-A0A257AMX0-F1
#
_cell.length_a   1.000
_cell.length_b   1.000
_cell.length_c   1.000
_cell.angle_alpha   90.00
_cell.angle_beta   90.00
_cell.angle_gamma   90.00
#
_symmetry.space_group_name_H-M   'P 1'
#
loop_
_entity.id
_entity.type
_entity.pdbx_description
1 polymer ?
#
loop_
_entity_poly.entity_id
_entity_poly.type
_entity_poly.pdbx_seq_one_letter_code
_entity_poly.pdbx_strand_id
1 'polypeptide(L)'
;MPEVQCPCGRKIKSAKEYKLLFLKKEMSEIDILCPNDRCYLRELGFIKFEIKNGKAVFKEASFYPPFVTWNSSQLGREEAHRILKGHLKEIVTKIIDWDNITEEIKGIKMEKTT
;
A
#
# COMPACT_ATOMS: atom_id res chain seq x y z
N MET A 1 -22.06 0.70 -3.82
CA MET A 1 -20.91 1.63 -3.88
C MET A 1 -20.00 1.18 -5.01
N PRO A 2 -19.42 2.12 -5.78
CA PRO A 2 -18.45 1.77 -6.81
C PRO A 2 -17.22 1.12 -6.16
N GLU A 3 -16.81 0.00 -6.71
CA GLU A 3 -15.69 -0.83 -6.26
C GLU A 3 -14.60 -0.80 -7.33
N VAL A 4 -13.33 -0.81 -6.92
CA VAL A 4 -12.21 -0.93 -7.85
C VAL A 4 -11.96 -2.40 -8.17
N GLN A 5 -11.42 -2.67 -9.36
CA GLN A 5 -11.13 -4.00 -9.84
C GLN A 5 -9.66 -4.10 -10.24
N CYS A 6 -9.00 -5.18 -9.85
CA CYS A 6 -7.69 -5.53 -10.37
C CYS A 6 -7.83 -6.06 -11.81
N PRO A 7 -6.87 -5.80 -12.71
CA PRO A 7 -6.84 -6.40 -14.04
C PRO A 7 -7.02 -7.93 -14.09
N CYS A 8 -6.67 -8.65 -13.01
CA CYS A 8 -6.96 -10.09 -12.89
C CYS A 8 -8.44 -10.43 -12.63
N GLY A 9 -9.34 -9.45 -12.62
CA GLY A 9 -10.77 -9.59 -12.38
C GLY A 9 -11.20 -9.48 -10.91
N ARG A 10 -10.26 -9.48 -9.95
CA ARG A 10 -10.58 -9.40 -8.51
C ARG A 10 -11.15 -8.03 -8.15
N LYS A 11 -12.39 -8.01 -7.65
CA LYS A 11 -13.05 -6.84 -7.06
C LYS A 11 -12.49 -6.55 -5.67
N ILE A 12 -12.34 -5.27 -5.34
CA ILE A 12 -11.77 -4.76 -4.09
C ILE A 12 -12.70 -3.64 -3.61
N LYS A 13 -13.48 -3.91 -2.57
CA LYS A 13 -14.54 -3.03 -2.07
C LYS A 13 -14.05 -2.08 -0.98
N SER A 14 -12.94 -2.41 -0.34
CA SER A 14 -12.36 -1.60 0.73
C SER A 14 -10.84 -1.67 0.75
N ALA A 15 -10.22 -0.67 1.38
CA ALA A 15 -8.79 -0.60 1.61
C ALA A 15 -8.22 -1.79 2.43
N LYS A 16 -9.05 -2.46 3.22
CA LYS A 16 -8.64 -3.61 4.06
C LYS A 16 -8.43 -4.90 3.28
N GLU A 17 -8.92 -4.96 2.05
CA GLU A 17 -8.78 -6.15 1.22
C GLU A 17 -7.43 -6.23 0.50
N TYR A 18 -6.67 -5.13 0.44
CA TYR A 18 -5.30 -5.20 -0.05
C TYR A 18 -4.43 -5.97 0.94
N LYS A 19 -3.49 -6.75 0.40
CA LYS A 19 -2.44 -7.36 1.21
C LYS A 19 -1.29 -6.35 1.29
N LEU A 20 -0.82 -6.03 2.49
CA LEU A 20 0.32 -5.13 2.66
C LEU A 20 1.54 -5.99 2.95
N LEU A 21 2.58 -5.86 2.13
CA LEU A 21 3.83 -6.57 2.31
C LEU A 21 4.92 -5.57 2.68
N PHE A 22 5.43 -5.69 3.90
CA PHE A 22 6.58 -4.93 4.34
C PHE A 22 7.85 -5.68 3.97
N LEU A 23 8.51 -5.26 2.88
CA LEU A 23 9.82 -5.79 2.50
C LEU A 23 10.91 -5.11 3.35
N LYS A 24 11.78 -5.92 3.96
CA LYS A 24 12.80 -5.52 4.95
C LYS A 24 13.54 -4.19 4.63
N LYS A 25 13.47 -3.27 5.60
CA LYS A 25 14.37 -2.17 6.06
C LYS A 25 15.14 -1.26 5.10
N GLU A 26 15.69 -1.71 3.98
CA GLU A 26 16.59 -0.85 3.18
C GLU A 26 15.81 0.10 2.27
N MET A 27 14.59 -0.27 1.87
CA MET A 27 13.80 0.51 0.92
C MET A 27 12.78 1.46 1.56
N SER A 28 12.54 1.37 2.87
CA SER A 28 11.50 2.14 3.58
C SER A 28 10.16 2.17 2.81
N GLU A 29 9.73 1.00 2.35
CA GLU A 29 8.60 0.82 1.45
C GLU A 29 7.72 -0.35 1.91
N ILE A 30 6.41 -0.22 1.67
CA ILE A 30 5.39 -1.24 1.90
C ILE A 30 4.66 -1.44 0.57
N ASP A 31 4.65 -2.66 0.06
CA ASP A 31 3.94 -2.98 -1.18
C ASP A 31 2.46 -3.18 -0.90
N ILE A 32 1.63 -2.63 -1.79
CA ILE A 32 0.19 -2.86 -1.81
C ILE A 32 -0.10 -3.96 -2.82
N LEU A 33 -0.43 -5.15 -2.36
CA LEU A 33 -0.64 -6.33 -3.18
C LEU A 33 -2.13 -6.59 -3.46
N CYS A 34 -2.39 -7.23 -4.59
CA CYS A 34 -3.69 -7.76 -4.94
C CYS A 34 -4.13 -8.84 -3.94
N PRO A 35 -5.42 -8.86 -3.51
CA PRO A 35 -5.92 -9.93 -2.65
C PRO A 35 -5.85 -11.33 -3.29
N ASN A 36 -5.83 -11.41 -4.63
CA ASN A 36 -5.69 -12.67 -5.35
C ASN A 36 -4.20 -13.09 -5.41
N ASP A 37 -3.84 -14.16 -4.72
CA ASP A 37 -2.46 -14.70 -4.68
C ASP A 37 -1.93 -15.18 -6.03
N ARG A 38 -2.84 -15.47 -6.97
CA ARG A 38 -2.49 -15.90 -8.34
C ARG A 38 -2.54 -14.73 -9.33
N CYS A 39 -2.60 -13.49 -8.85
CA CYS A 39 -2.62 -12.31 -9.71
C CYS A 39 -1.27 -12.14 -10.42
N TYR A 40 -1.30 -12.10 -11.75
CA TYR A 40 -0.09 -11.86 -12.55
C TYR A 40 0.50 -10.46 -12.36
N LEU A 41 -0.33 -9.47 -12.00
CA LEU A 41 0.14 -8.12 -11.68
C LEU A 41 0.78 -8.07 -10.29
N ARG A 42 0.28 -8.89 -9.36
CA ARG A 42 0.70 -9.06 -7.95
C ARG A 42 0.70 -7.76 -7.14
N GLU A 43 1.60 -6.84 -7.44
CA GLU A 43 1.76 -5.53 -6.82
C GLU A 43 0.89 -4.48 -7.54
N LEU A 44 0.07 -3.78 -6.77
CA LEU A 44 -0.84 -2.76 -7.27
C LEU A 44 -0.31 -1.35 -7.02
N GLY A 45 0.61 -1.18 -6.07
CA GLY A 45 1.16 0.10 -5.65
C GLY A 45 2.12 -0.04 -4.48
N PHE A 46 2.51 1.08 -3.92
CA PHE A 46 3.47 1.15 -2.82
C PHE A 46 3.15 2.28 -1.85
N ILE A 47 3.75 2.21 -0.66
CA ILE A 47 3.75 3.25 0.37
C ILE A 47 5.19 3.42 0.85
N LYS A 48 5.76 4.61 0.64
CA LYS A 48 7.06 4.98 1.19
C LYS A 48 6.93 5.72 2.50
N PHE A 49 7.91 5.49 3.34
CA PHE A 49 8.08 6.19 4.60
C PHE A 49 9.55 6.53 4.82
N GLU A 50 9.83 7.25 5.90
CA GLU A 50 11.18 7.59 6.32
C GLU A 50 11.29 7.51 7.84
N ILE A 51 12.52 7.47 8.35
CA ILE A 51 12.76 7.45 9.80
C ILE A 51 13.14 8.86 10.26
N LYS A 52 12.23 9.46 11.03
CA LYS A 52 12.43 10.76 11.67
C LYS A 52 12.39 10.59 13.18
N ASN A 53 13.45 11.01 13.87
CA ASN A 53 13.57 10.90 15.32
C ASN A 53 13.28 9.48 15.86
N GLY A 54 13.74 8.46 15.12
CA GLY A 54 13.54 7.06 15.48
C GLY A 54 12.11 6.56 15.34
N LYS A 55 11.23 7.27 14.60
CA LYS A 55 9.87 6.86 14.25
C LYS A 55 9.69 6.78 12.74
N ALA A 56 8.94 5.78 12.27
CA ALA A 56 8.50 5.69 10.89
C ALA A 56 7.42 6.74 10.60
N VAL A 57 7.61 7.53 9.55
CA VAL A 57 6.70 8.60 9.14
C VAL A 57 6.41 8.47 7.66
N PHE A 58 5.12 8.50 7.31
CA PHE A 58 4.65 8.48 5.93
C PHE A 58 5.31 9.56 5.06
N LYS A 59 5.69 9.20 3.83
CA LYS A 59 6.29 10.11 2.84
C LYS A 59 5.43 10.24 1.59
N GLU A 60 5.18 9.14 0.89
CA GLU A 60 4.34 9.12 -0.31
C GLU A 60 3.69 7.76 -0.51
N ALA A 61 2.60 7.72 -1.27
CA ALA A 61 1.97 6.47 -1.68
C ALA A 61 1.34 6.64 -3.06
N SER A 62 1.37 5.57 -3.85
CA SER A 62 0.77 5.57 -5.17
C SER A 62 0.36 4.16 -5.59
N PHE A 63 -0.68 4.09 -6.40
CA PHE A 63 -0.97 2.90 -7.18
C PHE A 63 -0.24 2.95 -8.53
N TYR A 64 0.24 1.81 -9.01
CA TYR A 64 0.95 1.73 -10.27
C TYR A 64 0.04 2.01 -11.47
N PRO A 65 0.59 2.59 -12.56
CA PRO A 65 -0.18 2.97 -13.73
C PRO A 65 -1.09 1.88 -14.31
N PRO A 66 -0.71 0.59 -14.40
CA PRO A 66 -1.60 -0.45 -14.92
C PRO A 66 -2.90 -0.57 -14.12
N PHE A 67 -2.83 -0.49 -12.79
CA PHE A 67 -4.00 -0.58 -11.92
C PHE A 67 -4.87 0.69 -12.00
N VAL A 68 -4.24 1.87 -12.06
CA VAL A 68 -4.94 3.16 -12.18
C VAL A 68 -5.65 3.30 -13.53
N THR A 69 -4.95 2.99 -14.62
CA THR A 69 -5.49 3.07 -16.00
C THR A 69 -6.65 2.10 -16.18
N TRP A 70 -6.54 0.88 -15.65
CA TRP A 70 -7.63 -0.09 -15.67
C TRP A 70 -8.89 0.45 -14.99
N ASN A 71 -8.76 0.94 -13.75
CA ASN A 71 -9.94 1.44 -13.03
C ASN A 71 -10.52 2.72 -13.65
N SER A 72 -9.67 3.58 -14.22
CA SER A 72 -10.12 4.76 -14.94
C SER A 72 -10.94 4.43 -16.19
N SER A 73 -10.64 3.32 -16.89
CA SER A 73 -11.42 2.88 -18.05
C SER A 73 -12.78 2.28 -17.67
N GLN A 74 -12.88 1.66 -16.48
CA GLN A 74 -14.12 1.03 -16.00
C GLN A 74 -15.08 2.01 -15.34
N LEU A 75 -14.56 2.95 -14.54
CA LEU A 75 -15.36 3.83 -13.68
C LEU A 75 -15.41 5.28 -14.16
N GLY A 76 -14.59 5.63 -15.15
CA GLY A 76 -14.27 7.02 -15.47
C GLY A 76 -13.13 7.55 -14.60
N ARG A 77 -12.36 8.49 -15.16
CA ARG A 77 -11.12 9.00 -14.55
C ARG A 77 -11.34 9.60 -13.17
N GLU A 78 -12.29 10.52 -13.03
CA GLU A 78 -12.50 11.26 -11.78
C GLU A 78 -12.90 10.34 -10.63
N GLU A 79 -13.87 9.46 -10.88
CA GLU A 79 -14.38 8.53 -9.88
C GLU A 79 -13.33 7.49 -9.47
N ALA A 80 -12.58 6.94 -10.43
CA ALA A 80 -11.48 6.04 -10.14
C ALA A 80 -10.41 6.71 -9.25
N HIS A 81 -10.01 7.94 -9.59
CA HIS A 81 -9.03 8.68 -8.78
C HIS A 81 -9.56 8.99 -7.38
N ARG A 82 -10.84 9.34 -7.25
CA ARG A 82 -11.49 9.60 -5.95
C ARG A 82 -11.43 8.38 -5.04
N ILE A 83 -11.81 7.20 -5.56
CA ILE A 83 -11.82 5.94 -4.79
C ILE A 83 -10.40 5.50 -4.45
N LEU A 84 -9.50 5.46 -5.44
CA LEU A 84 -8.12 5.03 -5.24
C LEU A 84 -7.39 5.93 -4.23
N LYS A 85 -7.54 7.25 -4.32
CA LYS A 85 -6.99 8.19 -3.34
C LYS A 85 -7.59 7.96 -1.95
N GLY A 86 -8.89 7.68 -1.87
CA GLY A 86 -9.57 7.31 -0.63
C GLY A 86 -8.98 6.06 0.01
N HIS A 87 -8.73 5.01 -0.79
CA HIS A 87 -8.09 3.78 -0.34
C HIS A 87 -6.68 4.04 0.19
N LEU A 88 -5.82 4.76 -0.55
CA LEU A 88 -4.47 5.10 -0.07
C LEU A 88 -4.50 5.86 1.26
N LYS A 89 -5.41 6.84 1.40
CA LYS A 89 -5.58 7.59 2.65
C LYS A 89 -5.98 6.66 3.80
N GLU A 90 -6.92 5.75 3.57
CA GLU A 90 -7.34 4.80 4.59
C GLU A 90 -6.22 3.82 4.97
N ILE A 91 -5.46 3.31 3.99
CA ILE A 91 -4.31 2.42 4.26
C ILE A 91 -3.32 3.13 5.19
N VAL A 92 -2.90 4.33 4.80
CA VAL A 92 -1.88 5.11 5.53
C VAL A 92 -2.34 5.53 6.92
N THR A 93 -3.62 5.89 7.11
CA THR A 93 -4.10 6.50 8.35
C THR A 93 -4.79 5.55 9.31
N LYS A 94 -5.25 4.37 8.84
CA LYS A 94 -6.06 3.46 9.67
C LYS A 94 -5.62 2.00 9.64
N ILE A 95 -4.88 1.57 8.61
CA ILE A 95 -4.54 0.15 8.43
C ILE A 95 -3.08 -0.10 8.79
N ILE A 96 -2.17 0.78 8.39
CA ILE A 96 -0.77 0.66 8.76
C ILE A 96 -0.60 0.98 10.24
N ASP A 97 0.00 0.04 10.96
CA ASP A 97 0.51 0.24 12.31
C ASP A 97 1.95 0.81 12.24
N TRP A 98 2.04 2.13 12.32
CA TRP A 98 3.32 2.85 12.28
C TRP A 98 4.17 2.62 13.53
N ASP A 99 3.55 2.29 14.66
CA ASP A 99 4.27 2.01 15.91
C ASP A 99 4.94 0.65 15.81
N ASN A 100 4.23 -0.38 15.33
CA ASN A 100 4.84 -1.69 15.05
C ASN A 100 5.99 -1.59 14.04
N ILE A 101 5.83 -0.84 12.94
CA ILE A 101 6.93 -0.60 11.98
C ILE A 101 8.12 0.07 12.69
N THR A 102 7.85 1.04 13.57
CA THR A 102 8.89 1.72 14.33
C THR A 102 9.64 0.76 15.27
N GLU A 103 8.93 -0.14 15.95
CA GLU A 103 9.51 -1.13 16.86
C GLU A 103 10.34 -2.17 16.11
N GLU A 104 9.82 -2.74 15.03
CA GLU A 104 10.58 -3.64 14.16
C GLU A 104 11.87 -2.97 13.65
N ILE A 105 11.81 -1.66 13.35
CA ILE A 105 12.98 -0.89 12.93
C ILE A 105 14.02 -0.74 14.04
N LYS A 106 13.60 -0.50 15.28
CA LYS A 106 14.49 -0.43 16.45
C LYS A 106 15.11 -1.79 16.80
N GLY A 107 14.32 -2.87 16.79
CA GLY A 107 14.77 -4.23 17.14
C GLY A 107 16.03 -4.65 16.38
N ILE A 108 16.05 -4.53 15.05
CA ILE A 108 17.25 -4.94 14.29
C ILE A 108 18.43 -3.93 14.38
N LYS A 109 18.22 -2.70 14.87
CA LYS A 109 19.38 -1.84 15.20
C LYS A 109 20.14 -2.37 16.42
N MET A 110 19.45 -2.97 17.39
CA MET A 110 20.09 -3.61 18.54
C MET A 110 20.85 -4.89 18.15
N GLU A 111 20.27 -5.73 17.28
CA GLU A 111 20.92 -6.96 16.79
C GLU A 111 22.20 -6.72 15.98
N LYS A 112 22.31 -5.59 15.26
CA LYS A 112 23.52 -5.24 14.49
C LYS A 112 24.64 -4.62 15.35
N THR A 113 24.40 -4.37 16.64
CA THR A 113 25.36 -3.71 17.56
C THR A 113 25.90 -4.68 18.62
N THR A 114 25.58 -5.98 18.51
CA THR A 114 26.06 -7.06 19.39
C THR A 114 26.89 -8.03 18.58
#